data_AF-A0A9D2GEQ4-F1
#
_entry.id   AF-A0A9D2GEQ4-F1
#
_cell.length_a   1.000
_cell.length_b   1.000
_cell.length_c   1.000
_cell.angle_alpha   90.00
_cell.angle_beta   90.00
_cell.angle_gamma   90.00
#
_symmetry.space_group_name_H-M   'P 1'
#
loop_
_entity.id
_entity.type
_entity.pdbx_description
1 polymer ?
#
loop_
_entity_poly.entity_id
_entity_poly.type
_entity_poly.pdbx_seq_one_letter_code
_entity_poly.pdbx_strand_id
1 'polypeptide(L)'
;MITSFFYFWMPLLLLGGIILYLPFYVYYRRRGIGNWRQAAYFCLFSVGLMILFVTLSGADFQATVRHMNLIPLGWLFQPYSMGVASTMQQLAINFIMFVPFTFFLATVLSRRNLWKVMAIALIVNVSIETFQYFTGRSADIDDLIMNLLGGLCGYGLFLLVHRRLKRKKFWQVFTGLYPKSPLRGNL
;
A
#
# COMPACT_ATOMS: atom_id res chain seq x y z
N MET A 1 16.27 14.70 6.04
CA MET A 1 16.24 13.47 5.21
C MET A 1 14.84 13.16 4.68
N ILE A 2 13.80 13.05 5.54
CA ILE A 2 12.39 12.86 5.11
C ILE A 2 11.86 14.01 4.24
N THR A 3 12.09 15.26 4.62
CA THR A 3 11.63 16.42 3.85
C THR A 3 12.22 16.43 2.45
N SER A 4 13.53 16.20 2.32
CA SER A 4 14.22 16.05 1.02
C SER A 4 13.65 14.90 0.18
N PHE A 5 13.22 13.81 0.82
CA PHE A 5 12.54 12.71 0.14
C PHE A 5 11.22 13.13 -0.52
N PHE A 6 10.37 13.85 0.22
CA PHE A 6 9.10 14.34 -0.32
C PHE A 6 9.27 15.36 -1.46
N TYR A 7 10.31 16.20 -1.40
CA TYR A 7 10.53 17.22 -2.44
C TYR A 7 11.16 16.67 -3.72
N PHE A 8 12.12 15.75 -3.63
CA PHE A 8 12.88 15.29 -4.80
C PHE A 8 12.42 13.94 -5.34
N TRP A 9 12.23 12.95 -4.46
CA TRP A 9 12.00 11.57 -4.89
C TRP A 9 10.52 11.29 -5.17
N MET A 10 9.60 11.90 -4.42
CA MET A 10 8.17 11.67 -4.62
C MET A 10 7.65 12.14 -6.00
N PRO A 11 8.00 13.33 -6.53
CA PRO A 11 7.57 13.73 -7.86
C PRO A 11 8.13 12.82 -8.96
N LEU A 12 9.39 12.38 -8.83
CA LEU A 12 10.03 11.45 -9.77
C LEU A 12 9.35 10.07 -9.75
N LEU A 13 8.99 9.57 -8.57
CA LEU A 13 8.25 8.31 -8.42
C LEU A 13 6.84 8.40 -9.02
N LEU A 14 6.17 9.55 -8.90
CA LEU A 14 4.88 9.77 -9.54
C LEU A 14 5.00 9.81 -11.07
N LEU A 15 6.00 10.52 -11.60
CA LEU A 15 6.25 10.57 -13.05
C LEU A 15 6.63 9.21 -13.61
N GLY A 16 7.58 8.51 -12.97
CA GLY A 16 7.96 7.15 -13.33
C GLY A 16 6.77 6.18 -13.21
N GLY A 17 5.96 6.32 -12.15
CA GLY A 17 4.73 5.55 -11.96
C GLY A 17 3.70 5.77 -13.07
N ILE A 18 3.55 7.00 -13.58
CA ILE A 18 2.70 7.29 -14.75
C ILE A 18 3.23 6.53 -15.97
N ILE A 19 4.53 6.64 -16.24
CA ILE A 19 5.17 5.98 -17.40
C ILE A 19 5.00 4.46 -17.33
N LEU A 20 5.26 3.86 -16.16
CA LEU A 20 5.11 2.42 -15.94
C LEU A 20 3.65 1.96 -16.01
N TYR A 21 2.70 2.82 -15.66
CA TYR A 21 1.27 2.51 -15.71
C TYR A 21 0.67 2.68 -17.11
N LEU A 22 1.27 3.46 -18.02
CA LEU A 22 0.73 3.74 -19.36
C LEU A 22 0.36 2.47 -20.16
N PRO A 23 1.18 1.40 -20.22
CA PRO A 23 0.81 0.17 -20.92
C PRO A 23 -0.45 -0.48 -20.32
N PHE A 24 -0.58 -0.48 -19.00
CA PHE A 24 -1.75 -1.00 -18.29
C PHE A 24 -2.99 -0.13 -18.53
N TYR A 25 -2.83 1.20 -18.55
CA TYR A 25 -3.88 2.15 -18.89
C TYR A 25 -4.45 1.86 -20.30
N VAL A 26 -3.57 1.72 -21.30
CA VAL A 26 -3.98 1.40 -22.68
C VAL A 26 -4.65 0.02 -22.73
N TYR A 27 -4.08 -0.98 -22.07
CA TYR A 27 -4.65 -2.33 -21.99
C TYR A 27 -6.06 -2.34 -21.40
N TYR A 28 -6.28 -1.68 -20.26
CA TYR A 28 -7.59 -1.61 -19.60
C TYR A 28 -8.59 -0.75 -20.37
N ARG A 29 -8.13 0.30 -21.06
CA ARG A 29 -8.98 1.11 -21.92
C ARG A 29 -9.51 0.29 -23.11
N ARG A 30 -8.68 -0.56 -23.72
CA ARG A 30 -9.10 -1.50 -24.78
C ARG A 30 -10.15 -2.51 -24.30
N ARG A 31 -10.15 -2.84 -23.01
CA ARG A 31 -11.17 -3.71 -22.36
C ARG A 31 -12.45 -2.96 -21.93
N GLY A 32 -12.58 -1.67 -22.27
CA GLY A 32 -13.75 -0.85 -21.95
C GLY A 32 -13.84 -0.42 -20.49
N ILE A 33 -12.74 -0.48 -19.72
CA ILE A 33 -12.73 -0.03 -18.33
C ILE A 33 -12.71 1.51 -18.28
N GLY A 34 -13.66 2.12 -17.56
CA GLY A 34 -13.79 3.57 -17.46
C GLY A 34 -12.65 4.26 -16.67
N ASN A 35 -12.40 5.53 -16.96
CA ASN A 35 -11.26 6.29 -16.43
C ASN A 35 -11.23 6.35 -14.89
N TRP A 36 -12.38 6.50 -14.23
CA TRP A 36 -12.44 6.50 -12.76
C TRP A 36 -12.02 5.16 -12.15
N ARG A 37 -12.30 4.04 -12.82
CA ARG A 37 -11.86 2.73 -12.34
C ARG A 37 -10.36 2.55 -12.55
N GLN A 38 -9.83 3.03 -13.67
CA GLN A 38 -8.39 3.05 -13.92
C GLN A 38 -7.65 3.97 -12.94
N ALA A 39 -8.26 5.08 -12.53
CA ALA A 39 -7.70 5.95 -11.48
C ALA A 39 -7.55 5.19 -10.14
N ALA A 40 -8.50 4.35 -9.75
CA ALA A 40 -8.37 3.52 -8.55
C ALA A 40 -7.21 2.50 -8.66
N TYR A 41 -7.04 1.88 -9.83
CA TYR A 41 -5.91 0.98 -10.10
C TYR A 41 -4.57 1.73 -10.07
N PHE A 42 -4.53 2.93 -10.66
CA PHE A 42 -3.34 3.79 -10.64
C PHE A 42 -2.98 4.17 -9.20
N CYS A 43 -3.93 4.61 -8.38
CA CYS A 43 -3.67 4.92 -6.97
C CYS A 43 -3.10 3.71 -6.20
N LEU A 44 -3.69 2.52 -6.38
CA LEU A 44 -3.17 1.30 -5.76
C LEU A 44 -1.74 0.98 -6.24
N PHE A 45 -1.49 1.10 -7.55
CA PHE A 45 -0.19 0.88 -8.16
C PHE A 45 0.87 1.86 -7.64
N SER A 46 0.55 3.16 -7.58
CA SER A 46 1.44 4.20 -7.07
C SER A 46 1.79 3.98 -5.60
N VAL A 47 0.82 3.59 -4.76
CA VAL A 47 1.11 3.26 -3.35
C VAL A 47 1.98 2.00 -3.24
N GLY A 48 1.75 1.00 -4.08
CA GLY A 48 2.63 -0.19 -4.15
C GLY A 48 4.07 0.17 -4.54
N LEU A 49 4.26 1.04 -5.54
CA LEU A 49 5.58 1.54 -5.92
C LEU A 49 6.24 2.34 -4.80
N MET A 50 5.48 3.15 -4.06
CA MET A 50 5.99 3.90 -2.92
C MET A 50 6.49 2.94 -1.82
N ILE A 51 5.72 1.91 -1.48
CA ILE A 51 6.11 0.90 -0.48
C ILE A 51 7.39 0.19 -0.94
N LEU A 52 7.46 -0.23 -2.20
CA LEU A 52 8.64 -0.88 -2.76
C LEU A 52 9.87 0.05 -2.68
N PHE A 53 9.72 1.32 -3.05
CA PHE A 53 10.82 2.29 -3.00
C PHE A 53 11.31 2.48 -1.56
N VAL A 54 10.40 2.73 -0.60
CA VAL A 54 10.79 2.92 0.81
C VAL A 54 11.50 1.67 1.34
N THR A 55 10.98 0.49 1.02
CA THR A 55 11.58 -0.81 1.39
C THR A 55 13.00 -0.95 0.84
N LEU A 56 13.20 -0.69 -0.46
CA LEU A 56 14.49 -0.83 -1.12
C LEU A 56 15.49 0.28 -0.76
N SER A 57 15.02 1.49 -0.44
CA SER A 57 15.88 2.61 -0.07
C SER A 57 16.63 2.38 1.24
N GLY A 58 16.11 1.50 2.09
CA GLY A 58 16.73 1.09 3.34
C GLY A 58 17.39 -0.29 3.29
N ALA A 59 17.66 -0.82 2.09
CA ALA A 59 18.36 -2.08 1.88
C ALA A 59 19.89 -1.88 1.95
N ASP A 60 20.59 -2.80 2.60
CA ASP A 60 22.05 -2.87 2.61
C ASP A 60 22.49 -4.28 2.22
N PHE A 61 22.72 -4.46 0.91
CA PHE A 61 23.10 -5.75 0.33
C PHE A 61 24.48 -6.26 0.77
N GLN A 62 25.27 -5.43 1.47
CA GLN A 62 26.60 -5.80 1.97
C GLN A 62 26.61 -6.18 3.45
N ALA A 63 25.46 -6.12 4.15
CA ALA A 63 25.38 -6.49 5.56
C ALA A 63 25.74 -7.96 5.79
N THR A 64 26.82 -8.18 6.55
CA THR A 64 27.36 -9.51 6.91
C THR A 64 26.63 -10.17 8.08
N VAL A 65 25.93 -9.39 8.90
CA VAL A 65 25.14 -9.89 10.03
C VAL A 65 23.68 -9.54 9.78
N ARG A 66 22.82 -10.58 9.75
CA ARG A 66 21.37 -10.44 9.62
C ARG A 66 20.75 -10.70 10.97
N HIS A 67 19.93 -9.77 11.44
CA HIS A 67 19.18 -9.95 12.67
C HIS A 67 17.70 -10.18 12.34
N MET A 68 17.09 -11.14 13.03
CA MET A 68 15.65 -11.33 13.02
C MET A 68 15.13 -10.99 14.41
N ASN A 69 14.26 -10.00 14.51
CA ASN A 69 13.55 -9.74 15.74
C ASN A 69 12.13 -10.30 15.64
N LEU A 70 11.89 -11.39 16.36
CA LEU A 70 10.59 -12.05 16.42
C LEU A 70 9.89 -11.82 17.75
N ILE A 71 10.45 -10.97 18.63
CA ILE A 71 9.86 -10.65 19.93
C ILE A 71 8.92 -9.47 19.71
N PRO A 72 7.59 -9.69 19.75
CA PRO A 72 6.64 -8.59 19.62
C PRO A 72 6.80 -7.62 20.79
N LEU A 73 6.77 -6.33 20.45
CA LEU A 73 7.01 -5.21 21.34
C LEU A 73 8.41 -5.22 21.99
N GLY A 74 9.38 -5.88 21.37
CA GLY A 74 10.75 -5.95 21.87
C GLY A 74 11.39 -4.56 22.01
N TRP A 75 11.01 -3.63 21.14
CA TRP A 75 11.47 -2.23 21.19
C TRP A 75 11.13 -1.50 22.49
N LEU A 76 10.09 -1.91 23.24
CA LEU A 76 9.75 -1.31 24.54
C LEU A 76 10.80 -1.59 25.61
N PHE A 77 11.47 -2.74 25.50
CA PHE A 77 12.43 -3.22 26.50
C PHE A 77 13.88 -3.01 26.04
N GLN A 78 14.12 -3.07 24.73
CA GLN A 78 15.40 -2.78 24.12
C GLN A 78 15.15 -1.95 22.85
N PRO A 79 15.12 -0.60 22.97
CA PRO A 79 15.07 0.25 21.80
C PRO A 79 16.23 -0.11 20.86
N TYR A 80 15.97 -0.14 19.55
CA TYR A 80 17.01 -0.38 18.56
C TYR A 80 18.22 0.54 18.81
N SER A 81 19.41 0.10 18.39
CA SER A 81 20.68 0.84 18.55
C SER A 81 20.65 2.29 18.02
N MET A 82 19.67 2.61 17.18
CA MET A 82 19.38 3.92 16.61
C MET A 82 18.55 4.87 17.51
N GLY A 83 18.09 4.42 18.68
CA GLY A 83 17.38 5.21 19.69
C GLY A 83 15.85 5.28 19.53
N VAL A 84 15.14 5.55 20.63
CA VAL A 84 13.66 5.49 20.71
C VAL A 84 12.96 6.35 19.65
N ALA A 85 13.44 7.56 19.40
CA ALA A 85 12.81 8.47 18.45
C ALA A 85 12.83 7.95 17.01
N SER A 86 13.95 7.35 16.58
CA SER A 86 14.08 6.79 15.24
C SER A 86 13.30 5.47 15.10
N THR A 87 13.25 4.65 16.16
CA THR A 87 12.38 3.47 16.26
C THR A 87 10.91 3.85 16.07
N MET A 88 10.41 4.84 16.81
CA MET A 88 9.03 5.33 16.67
C MET A 88 8.74 5.86 15.27
N GLN A 89 9.70 6.57 14.67
CA GLN A 89 9.57 7.07 13.32
C GLN A 89 9.45 5.92 12.30
N GLN A 90 10.24 4.85 12.43
CA GLN A 90 10.15 3.67 11.55
C GLN A 90 8.79 2.97 11.68
N LEU A 91 8.36 2.69 12.91
CA LEU A 91 7.05 2.09 13.18
C LEU A 91 5.89 2.94 12.64
N ALA A 92 5.97 4.26 12.80
CA ALA A 92 4.97 5.19 12.29
C ALA A 92 4.94 5.22 10.76
N ILE A 93 6.09 5.18 10.08
CA ILE A 93 6.16 5.12 8.62
C ILE A 93 5.51 3.84 8.10
N ASN A 94 5.83 2.70 8.71
CA ASN A 94 5.23 1.40 8.39
C ASN A 94 3.69 1.44 8.53
N PHE A 95 3.19 1.91 9.67
CA PHE A 95 1.76 2.15 9.86
C PHE A 95 1.15 3.05 8.77
N ILE A 96 1.72 4.24 8.54
CA ILE A 96 1.19 5.24 7.60
C ILE A 96 1.19 4.72 6.16
N MET A 97 2.16 3.90 5.76
CA MET A 97 2.25 3.34 4.41
C MET A 97 1.12 2.35 4.11
N PHE A 98 0.71 1.53 5.10
CA PHE A 98 -0.33 0.52 4.90
C PHE A 98 -1.76 1.08 4.91
N VAL A 99 -1.98 2.26 5.50
CA VAL A 99 -3.27 2.96 5.48
C VAL A 99 -3.78 3.24 4.06
N PRO A 100 -3.07 4.00 3.19
CA PRO A 100 -3.53 4.24 1.83
C PRO A 100 -3.52 2.97 0.98
N PHE A 101 -2.58 2.04 1.23
CA PHE A 101 -2.50 0.78 0.50
C PHE A 101 -3.78 -0.03 0.65
N THR A 102 -4.20 -0.31 1.89
CA THR A 102 -5.39 -1.09 2.17
C THR A 102 -6.68 -0.35 1.81
N PHE A 103 -6.70 0.99 1.90
CA PHE A 103 -7.82 1.81 1.41
C PHE A 103 -8.06 1.60 -0.09
N PHE A 104 -7.02 1.72 -0.92
CA PHE A 104 -7.13 1.54 -2.36
C PHE A 104 -7.31 0.07 -2.74
N LEU A 105 -6.71 -0.86 -1.99
CA LEU A 105 -6.93 -2.30 -2.17
C LEU A 105 -8.40 -2.66 -1.94
N ALA A 106 -9.02 -2.17 -0.86
CA ALA A 106 -10.44 -2.38 -0.60
C ALA A 106 -11.34 -1.76 -1.69
N THR A 107 -10.95 -0.59 -2.19
CA THR A 107 -11.61 0.10 -3.32
C THR A 107 -11.56 -0.74 -4.61
N VAL A 108 -10.39 -1.28 -4.92
CA VAL A 108 -10.15 -2.10 -6.11
C VAL A 108 -10.85 -3.46 -5.99
N LEU A 109 -10.80 -4.11 -4.84
CA LEU A 109 -11.46 -5.39 -4.67
C LEU A 109 -12.99 -5.26 -4.72
N SER A 110 -13.55 -4.07 -4.50
CA SER A 110 -15.00 -3.84 -4.47
C SER A 110 -15.70 -4.66 -3.38
N ARG A 111 -14.96 -5.09 -2.35
CA ARG A 111 -15.45 -6.02 -1.31
C ARG A 111 -15.46 -5.33 0.05
N ARG A 112 -16.57 -5.46 0.77
CA ARG A 112 -16.65 -5.22 2.21
C ARG A 112 -16.21 -6.46 3.01
N ASN A 113 -15.23 -7.20 2.49
CA ASN A 113 -14.70 -8.38 3.14
C ASN A 113 -13.32 -8.06 3.71
N LEU A 114 -13.30 -7.74 5.01
CA LEU A 114 -12.09 -7.45 5.77
C LEU A 114 -11.06 -8.57 5.61
N TRP A 115 -11.48 -9.84 5.72
CA TRP A 115 -10.58 -10.99 5.63
C TRP A 115 -9.81 -11.05 4.32
N LYS A 116 -10.46 -10.77 3.18
CA LYS A 116 -9.76 -10.76 1.88
C LYS A 116 -8.75 -9.62 1.78
N VAL A 117 -9.11 -8.43 2.25
CA VAL A 117 -8.21 -7.26 2.25
C VAL A 117 -7.01 -7.53 3.15
N MET A 118 -7.25 -8.01 4.38
CA MET A 118 -6.20 -8.30 5.35
C MET A 118 -5.34 -9.49 4.96
N ALA A 119 -5.89 -10.52 4.31
CA ALA A 119 -5.09 -11.64 3.79
C ALA A 119 -4.11 -11.17 2.73
N ILE A 120 -4.56 -10.35 1.77
CA ILE A 120 -3.66 -9.77 0.76
C ILE A 120 -2.64 -8.83 1.41
N ALA A 121 -3.07 -7.99 2.36
CA ALA A 121 -2.16 -7.11 3.10
C ALA A 121 -1.10 -7.91 3.85
N LEU A 122 -1.47 -9.01 4.50
CA LEU A 122 -0.56 -9.90 5.20
C LEU A 122 0.43 -10.56 4.23
N ILE A 123 -0.02 -11.06 3.07
CA ILE A 123 0.86 -11.65 2.06
C ILE A 123 1.88 -10.62 1.56
N VAL A 124 1.44 -9.39 1.27
CA VAL A 124 2.33 -8.30 0.83
C VAL A 124 3.32 -7.96 1.93
N ASN A 125 2.87 -7.85 3.17
CA ASN A 125 3.70 -7.55 4.31
C ASN A 125 4.78 -8.61 4.56
N VAL A 126 4.40 -9.89 4.57
CA VAL A 126 5.34 -11.01 4.70
C VAL A 126 6.34 -11.03 3.54
N SER A 127 5.88 -10.69 2.33
CA SER A 127 6.77 -10.58 1.17
C SER A 127 7.81 -9.47 1.39
N ILE A 128 7.39 -8.30 1.88
CA ILE A 128 8.28 -7.16 2.19
C ILE A 128 9.34 -7.55 3.23
N GLU A 129 8.93 -8.12 4.36
CA GLU A 129 9.84 -8.60 5.41
C GLU A 129 10.82 -9.65 4.87
N THR A 130 10.34 -10.57 4.02
CA THR A 130 11.18 -11.58 3.36
C THR A 130 12.22 -10.91 2.46
N PHE A 131 11.82 -9.94 1.63
CA PHE A 131 12.75 -9.18 0.80
C PHE A 131 13.78 -8.44 1.66
N GLN A 132 13.36 -7.75 2.72
CA GLN A 132 14.24 -7.02 3.63
C GLN A 132 15.29 -7.93 4.27
N TYR A 133 14.90 -9.12 4.70
CA TYR A 133 15.82 -10.12 5.23
C TYR A 133 16.90 -10.53 4.20
N PHE A 134 16.51 -10.71 2.93
CA PHE A 134 17.48 -11.01 1.86
C PHE A 134 18.33 -9.80 1.47
N THR A 135 17.84 -8.58 1.66
CA THR A 135 18.58 -7.34 1.40
C THR A 135 19.38 -6.85 2.60
N GLY A 136 19.68 -7.73 3.56
CA GLY A 136 20.58 -7.45 4.69
C GLY A 136 19.98 -6.58 5.79
N ARG A 137 18.68 -6.27 5.71
CA ARG A 137 17.95 -5.51 6.73
C ARG A 137 17.38 -6.47 7.77
N SER A 138 17.19 -5.97 8.99
CA SER A 138 16.55 -6.76 10.04
C SER A 138 15.06 -6.91 9.74
N ALA A 139 14.57 -8.15 9.71
CA ALA A 139 13.14 -8.43 9.63
C ALA A 139 12.56 -8.35 11.04
N ASP A 140 11.42 -7.67 11.17
CA ASP A 140 10.90 -7.31 12.49
C ASP A 140 9.39 -7.55 12.62
N ILE A 141 9.01 -8.30 13.64
CA ILE A 141 7.60 -8.60 13.90
C ILE A 141 6.82 -7.33 14.29
N ASP A 142 7.49 -6.33 14.86
CA ASP A 142 6.87 -5.05 15.21
C ASP A 142 6.48 -4.24 13.97
N ASP A 143 7.29 -4.31 12.91
CA ASP A 143 6.99 -3.72 11.60
C ASP A 143 5.77 -4.44 10.98
N LEU A 144 5.72 -5.77 11.08
CA LEU A 144 4.57 -6.57 10.66
C LEU A 144 3.28 -6.16 11.38
N ILE A 145 3.33 -5.98 12.71
CA ILE A 145 2.19 -5.55 13.53
C ILE A 145 1.74 -4.14 13.13
N MET A 146 2.66 -3.19 13.00
CA MET A 146 2.31 -1.80 12.63
C MET A 146 1.68 -1.72 11.24
N ASN A 147 2.19 -2.50 10.28
CA ASN A 147 1.60 -2.61 8.94
C ASN A 147 0.18 -3.18 8.97
N LEU A 148 -0.08 -4.21 9.80
CA LEU A 148 -1.44 -4.74 9.97
C LEU A 148 -2.39 -3.74 10.64
N LEU A 149 -1.94 -3.01 11.66
CA LEU A 149 -2.71 -1.94 12.30
C LEU A 149 -3.04 -0.81 11.32
N GLY A 150 -2.05 -0.40 10.52
CA GLY A 150 -2.25 0.55 9.42
C GLY A 150 -3.26 0.03 8.40
N GLY A 151 -3.21 -1.28 8.11
CA GLY A 151 -4.16 -1.96 7.24
C GLY A 151 -5.60 -1.94 7.74
N LEU A 152 -5.81 -2.18 9.03
CA LEU A 152 -7.13 -2.07 9.67
C LEU A 152 -7.66 -0.63 9.61
N CYS A 153 -6.79 0.35 9.87
CA CYS A 153 -7.14 1.76 9.80
C CYS A 153 -7.53 2.17 8.37
N GLY A 154 -6.73 1.81 7.36
CA GLY A 154 -7.01 2.09 5.95
C GLY A 154 -8.31 1.46 5.45
N TYR A 155 -8.59 0.22 5.86
CA TYR A 155 -9.88 -0.42 5.59
C TYR A 155 -11.05 0.30 6.29
N GLY A 156 -10.87 0.72 7.55
CA GLY A 156 -11.84 1.52 8.28
C GLY A 156 -12.16 2.84 7.56
N LEU A 157 -11.13 3.55 7.08
CA LEU A 157 -11.28 4.76 6.26
C LEU A 157 -12.06 4.47 4.97
N PHE A 158 -11.78 3.36 4.30
CA PHE A 158 -12.53 2.95 3.12
C PHE A 158 -14.02 2.78 3.44
N LEU A 159 -14.36 2.12 4.56
CA LEU A 159 -15.76 1.97 4.97
C LEU A 159 -16.43 3.31 5.25
N LEU A 160 -15.74 4.24 5.92
CA LEU A 160 -16.26 5.59 6.21
C LEU A 160 -16.53 6.37 4.93
N VAL A 161 -15.54 6.45 4.03
CA VAL A 161 -15.68 7.14 2.74
C VAL A 161 -16.76 6.47 1.89
N HIS A 162 -16.79 5.14 1.85
CA HIS A 162 -17.79 4.40 1.10
C HIS A 162 -19.21 4.65 1.62
N ARG A 163 -19.42 4.67 2.94
CA ARG A 163 -20.73 4.99 3.54
C ARG A 163 -21.23 6.37 3.12
N ARG A 164 -20.33 7.37 3.04
CA ARG A 164 -20.66 8.75 2.66
C ARG A 164 -20.91 8.90 1.15
N LEU A 165 -20.12 8.21 0.32
CA LEU A 165 -20.11 8.42 -1.13
C LEU A 165 -20.84 7.34 -1.95
N LYS A 166 -21.39 6.28 -1.33
CA LYS A 166 -22.07 5.15 -2.03
C LYS A 166 -23.16 5.54 -3.04
N ARG A 167 -23.79 6.71 -2.88
CA ARG A 167 -24.84 7.23 -3.78
C ARG A 167 -24.29 8.02 -4.98
N LYS A 168 -23.02 8.39 -4.98
CA LYS A 168 -22.40 9.17 -6.05
C LYS A 168 -21.96 8.23 -7.18
N LYS A 169 -22.36 8.53 -8.43
CA LYS A 169 -22.03 7.71 -9.62
C LYS A 169 -20.52 7.53 -9.78
N PHE A 170 -19.72 8.59 -9.64
CA PHE A 170 -18.26 8.50 -9.79
C PHE A 170 -17.66 7.49 -8.79
N TRP A 171 -18.12 7.50 -7.54
CA TRP A 171 -17.62 6.62 -6.49
C TRP A 171 -17.99 5.16 -6.76
N GLN A 172 -19.21 4.90 -7.25
CA GLN A 172 -19.63 3.56 -7.66
C GLN A 172 -18.75 3.00 -8.79
N VAL A 173 -18.37 3.84 -9.78
CA VAL A 173 -17.42 3.46 -10.84
C VAL A 173 -16.01 3.25 -10.27
N PHE A 174 -15.56 4.16 -9.40
CA PHE A 174 -14.25 4.10 -8.74
C PHE A 174 -14.08 2.78 -7.96
N THR A 175 -15.08 2.41 -7.16
CA THR A 175 -15.11 1.15 -6.41
C THR A 175 -15.52 -0.05 -7.25
N GLY A 176 -15.81 0.07 -8.54
CA GLY A 176 -16.25 -1.05 -9.39
C GLY A 176 -17.59 -1.68 -8.99
N LEU A 177 -18.41 -0.97 -8.19
CA LEU A 177 -19.74 -1.39 -7.74
C LEU A 177 -20.86 -0.84 -8.62
N TYR A 178 -20.51 -0.10 -9.68
CA TYR A 178 -21.47 0.35 -10.67
C TYR A 178 -22.09 -0.88 -11.33
N PRO A 179 -23.42 -1.06 -11.30
CA PRO A 179 -24.05 -2.10 -12.10
C PRO A 179 -23.66 -1.81 -13.56
N LYS A 180 -23.04 -2.80 -14.24
CA LYS A 180 -22.89 -2.71 -15.69
C LYS A 180 -24.29 -2.37 -16.21
N SER A 181 -24.44 -1.20 -16.84
CA SER A 181 -25.65 -0.93 -17.61
C SER A 181 -25.87 -2.15 -18.50
N PRO A 182 -27.08 -2.73 -18.57
CA PRO A 182 -27.34 -3.77 -19.54
C PRO A 182 -26.86 -3.21 -20.87
N LEU A 183 -25.88 -3.89 -21.46
CA LEU A 183 -25.40 -3.57 -22.79
C LEU A 183 -26.64 -3.40 -23.66
N ARG A 184 -26.70 -2.28 -24.39
CA ARG A 184 -27.70 -1.98 -25.40
C ARG A 184 -28.19 -3.28 -26.03
N GLY A 185 -29.39 -3.69 -25.66
CA GLY A 185 -30.20 -4.51 -26.53
C GLY A 185 -30.45 -3.68 -27.78
N ASN A 186 -30.29 -4.33 -28.93
CA ASN A 186 -30.70 -3.90 -30.25
C ASN A 186 -29.87 -2.73 -30.81
N LEU A 187 -28.99 -3.07 -31.75
CA LEU A 187 -29.09 -2.66 -33.16
C LEU A 187 -28.38 -3.72 -34.01
#